data_AF-A0A940R416-F1
#
_entry.id   AF-A0A940R416-F1
#
_cell.length_a   1.000
_cell.length_b   1.000
_cell.length_c   1.000
_cell.angle_alpha   90.00
_cell.angle_beta   90.00
_cell.angle_gamma   90.00
#
_symmetry.space_group_name_H-M   'P 1'
#
loop_
_entity.id
_entity.type
_entity.pdbx_description
1 polymer ?
#
loop_
_entity_poly.entity_id
_entity_poly.type
_entity_poly.pdbx_seq_one_letter_code
_entity_poly.pdbx_strand_id
1 'polypeptide(L)'
;ATTGLYCLEDTQTLRLSLDGYKTICARVPKMEHFFLEKANGGYIASQQRILSFQIANATSRYQWFLNRYPSLVQRISKTLLAAYLGVSRETLSRLAK
;
A
#
# COMPACT_ATOMS: atom_id res chain seq x y z
N ALA A 1 7.42 -3.37 -17.68
CA ALA A 1 7.50 -3.52 -16.21
C ALA A 1 6.73 -4.76 -15.81
N THR A 2 7.33 -5.67 -15.05
CA THR A 2 6.66 -6.89 -14.57
C THR A 2 5.90 -6.54 -13.29
N THR A 3 4.58 -6.42 -13.37
CA THR A 3 3.74 -6.18 -12.19
C THR A 3 3.46 -7.52 -11.51
N GLY A 4 3.94 -7.69 -10.27
CA GLY A 4 3.75 -8.91 -9.49
C GLY A 4 3.54 -8.59 -8.01
N LEU A 5 2.85 -9.49 -7.32
CA LEU A 5 2.68 -9.46 -5.86
C LEU A 5 3.66 -10.45 -5.24
N TYR A 6 4.41 -9.98 -4.25
CA TYR A 6 5.41 -10.79 -3.55
C TYR A 6 5.16 -10.71 -2.05
N CYS A 7 5.31 -11.83 -1.35
CA CYS A 7 5.34 -11.84 0.10
C CYS A 7 6.74 -11.42 0.55
N LEU A 8 6.84 -10.43 1.45
CA LEU A 8 8.13 -9.94 1.96
C LEU A 8 8.70 -10.78 3.09
N GLU A 9 7.86 -11.65 3.66
CA GLU A 9 8.12 -12.56 4.77
C GLU A 9 7.16 -13.75 4.64
N ASP A 10 7.37 -14.80 5.43
CA ASP A 10 6.48 -15.96 5.47
C ASP A 10 5.04 -15.53 5.78
N THR A 11 4.13 -15.77 4.83
CA THR A 11 2.78 -15.22 4.85
C THR A 11 1.76 -16.30 4.52
N GLN A 12 0.71 -16.40 5.33
CA GLN A 12 -0.50 -17.15 5.01
C GLN A 12 -1.57 -16.18 4.50
N THR A 13 -2.27 -16.55 3.43
CA THR A 13 -3.28 -15.68 2.80
C THR A 13 -4.61 -16.39 2.64
N LEU A 14 -5.68 -15.61 2.71
CA LEU A 14 -7.01 -16.03 2.27
C LEU A 14 -7.21 -15.56 0.82
N ARG A 15 -7.79 -16.43 -0.01
CA ARG A 15 -8.09 -16.13 -1.40
C ARG A 15 -9.59 -16.13 -1.62
N LEU A 16 -10.07 -15.10 -2.34
CA LEU A 16 -11.40 -15.07 -2.91
C LEU A 16 -11.28 -15.16 -4.44
N SER A 17 -11.93 -16.15 -5.05
CA SER A 17 -12.00 -16.24 -6.51
C SER A 17 -12.92 -15.15 -7.06
N LEU A 18 -12.72 -14.75 -8.31
CA LEU A 18 -13.61 -13.76 -8.96
C LEU A 18 -15.06 -14.26 -9.00
N ASP A 19 -15.26 -15.55 -9.24
CA ASP A 19 -16.58 -16.17 -9.22
C ASP A 19 -17.21 -16.17 -7.81
N GLY A 20 -16.41 -16.48 -6.79
CA GLY A 20 -16.83 -16.39 -5.39
C GLY A 20 -17.21 -14.97 -4.99
N TYR A 21 -16.42 -13.98 -5.42
CA TYR A 21 -16.74 -12.56 -5.26
C TYR A 21 -18.12 -12.22 -5.87
N LYS A 22 -18.33 -12.57 -7.15
CA LYS A 22 -19.60 -12.32 -7.84
C LYS A 22 -20.77 -13.00 -7.14
N THR A 23 -20.60 -14.25 -6.73
CA THR A 23 -21.60 -15.03 -6.01
C THR A 23 -21.97 -14.38 -4.66
N ILE A 24 -20.97 -13.91 -3.90
CA ILE A 24 -21.20 -13.25 -2.61
C ILE A 24 -21.95 -11.92 -2.82
N CYS A 25 -21.56 -11.10 -3.79
CA CYS A 25 -22.26 -9.85 -4.07
C CYS A 25 -23.72 -10.10 -4.47
N ALA A 26 -23.97 -11.10 -5.32
CA ALA A 26 -25.33 -11.45 -5.75
C ALA A 26 -26.20 -12.00 -4.61
N ARG A 27 -25.63 -12.76 -3.68
CA ARG A 27 -26.37 -13.38 -2.56
C ARG A 27 -26.50 -12.49 -1.34
N VAL A 28 -25.55 -11.59 -1.13
CA VAL A 28 -25.46 -10.73 0.06
C VAL A 28 -25.23 -9.29 -0.40
N PRO A 29 -26.30 -8.51 -0.67
CA PRO A 29 -26.18 -7.15 -1.21
C PRO A 29 -25.32 -6.20 -0.34
N LYS A 30 -25.29 -6.41 0.97
CA LYS A 30 -24.39 -5.65 1.87
C LYS A 30 -22.91 -5.83 1.54
N MET A 31 -22.52 -6.98 0.97
CA MET A 31 -21.14 -7.23 0.56
C MET A 31 -20.74 -6.38 -0.64
N GLU A 32 -21.67 -6.09 -1.56
CA GLU A 32 -21.39 -5.20 -2.67
C GLU A 32 -21.01 -3.80 -2.17
N HIS A 33 -21.78 -3.27 -1.21
CA HIS A 33 -21.46 -2.00 -0.56
C HIS A 33 -20.10 -2.03 0.15
N PHE A 34 -19.83 -3.09 0.93
CA PHE A 34 -18.53 -3.26 1.59
C PHE A 34 -17.36 -3.25 0.59
N PHE A 35 -17.48 -3.99 -0.52
CA PHE A 35 -16.43 -4.05 -1.53
C PHE A 35 -16.28 -2.72 -2.28
N LEU A 36 -17.37 -2.01 -2.53
CA LEU A 36 -17.34 -0.68 -3.14
C LEU A 36 -16.61 0.34 -2.24
N GLU A 37 -16.96 0.41 -0.96
CA GLU A 37 -16.26 1.28 0.00
C GLU A 37 -14.78 0.92 0.11
N LYS A 38 -14.47 -0.38 0.14
CA LYS A 38 -13.09 -0.88 0.19
C LYS A 38 -12.30 -0.47 -1.06
N ALA A 39 -12.90 -0.61 -2.25
CA ALA A 39 -12.29 -0.22 -3.52
C ALA A 39 -12.06 1.30 -3.59
N ASN A 40 -13.05 2.09 -3.20
CA ASN A 40 -12.96 3.55 -3.15
C ASN A 40 -11.86 4.02 -2.20
N GLY A 41 -11.78 3.43 -1.00
CA GLY A 41 -10.71 3.73 -0.04
C GLY A 41 -9.32 3.39 -0.59
N GLY A 42 -9.19 2.25 -1.28
CA GLY A 42 -7.95 1.87 -1.96
C GLY A 42 -7.55 2.85 -3.07
N TYR A 43 -8.53 3.27 -3.89
CA TYR A 43 -8.32 4.25 -4.95
C TYR A 43 -7.88 5.61 -4.40
N ILE A 44 -8.59 6.14 -3.39
CA ILE A 44 -8.24 7.42 -2.74
C ILE A 44 -6.82 7.37 -2.18
N ALA A 45 -6.45 6.29 -1.50
CA ALA A 45 -5.09 6.14 -0.96
C ALA A 45 -4.02 6.11 -2.07
N SER A 46 -4.31 5.50 -3.22
CA SER A 46 -3.43 5.51 -4.38
C SER A 46 -3.27 6.92 -4.96
N GLN A 47 -4.38 7.66 -5.10
CA GLN A 47 -4.34 9.05 -5.58
C GLN A 47 -3.59 9.97 -4.61
N GLN A 48 -3.82 9.85 -3.31
CA GLN A 48 -3.08 10.58 -2.28
C GLN A 48 -1.57 10.32 -2.36
N ARG A 49 -1.17 9.06 -2.62
CA ARG A 49 0.23 8.73 -2.84
C ARG A 49 0.79 9.45 -4.06
N ILE A 50 0.12 9.40 -5.22
CA ILE A 50 0.54 10.09 -6.43
C ILE A 50 0.66 11.60 -6.18
N LEU A 51 -0.33 12.22 -5.56
CA LEU A 51 -0.29 13.64 -5.19
C LEU A 51 0.89 13.94 -4.28
N SER A 52 1.17 13.11 -3.27
CA SER A 52 2.32 13.30 -2.38
C SER A 52 3.67 13.35 -3.12
N PHE A 53 3.80 12.62 -4.24
CA PHE A 53 4.99 12.68 -5.08
C PHE A 53 5.12 14.00 -5.85
N GLN A 54 4.00 14.64 -6.16
CA GLN A 54 3.97 15.91 -6.88
C GLN A 54 4.18 17.11 -5.95
N ILE A 55 3.59 17.07 -4.73
CA ILE A 55 3.51 18.26 -3.87
C ILE A 55 4.39 18.20 -2.62
N ALA A 56 4.81 17.02 -2.16
CA ALA A 56 5.55 16.86 -0.92
C ALA A 56 7.02 16.51 -1.18
N ASN A 57 7.92 17.00 -0.33
CA ASN A 57 9.32 16.60 -0.36
C ASN A 57 9.53 15.20 0.26
N ALA A 58 10.72 14.62 0.06
CA ALA A 58 11.04 13.27 0.52
C ALA A 58 10.92 13.09 2.05
N THR A 59 11.30 14.10 2.83
CA THR A 59 11.20 14.08 4.30
C THR A 59 9.74 13.99 4.74
N SER A 60 8.87 14.82 4.17
CA SER A 60 7.44 14.81 4.48
C SER A 60 6.79 13.46 4.11
N ARG A 61 7.14 12.88 2.96
CA ARG A 61 6.67 11.53 2.57
C ARG A 61 7.14 10.45 3.54
N TYR A 62 8.39 10.53 3.98
CA TYR A 62 8.94 9.60 4.97
C TYR A 62 8.21 9.70 6.32
N GLN A 63 8.04 10.91 6.86
CA GLN A 63 7.32 11.12 8.11
C GLN A 63 5.86 10.66 8.03
N TRP A 64 5.18 10.95 6.92
CA TRP A 64 3.84 10.45 6.66
C TRP A 64 3.79 8.92 6.70
N PHE A 65 4.77 8.24 6.09
CA PHE A 65 4.88 6.79 6.09
C PHE A 65 5.07 6.23 7.51
N LEU A 66 5.96 6.82 8.31
CA LEU A 66 6.20 6.40 9.70
C LEU A 66 4.92 6.51 10.56
N ASN A 67 4.20 7.62 10.42
CA ASN A 67 2.97 7.86 11.16
C ASN A 67 1.82 6.94 10.70
N ARG A 68 1.74 6.65 9.40
CA ARG A 68 0.66 5.85 8.83
C ARG A 68 0.87 4.34 9.05
N TYR A 69 2.11 3.88 9.00
CA TYR A 69 2.46 2.46 9.02
C TYR A 69 3.62 2.17 10.00
N PRO A 70 3.49 2.50 11.29
CA PRO A 70 4.59 2.38 12.25
C PRO A 70 5.12 0.95 12.37
N SER A 71 4.24 -0.06 12.28
CA SER A 71 4.63 -1.47 12.36
C SER A 71 5.32 -2.01 11.10
N LEU A 72 5.22 -1.34 9.95
CA LEU A 72 5.85 -1.80 8.71
C LEU A 72 7.31 -1.40 8.61
N VAL A 73 7.72 -0.33 9.28
CA VAL A 73 9.08 0.25 9.19
C VAL A 73 10.16 -0.80 9.51
N GLN A 74 9.88 -1.67 10.48
CA GLN A 74 10.80 -2.73 10.90
C GLN A 74 10.72 -4.01 10.05
N ARG A 75 9.64 -4.19 9.29
CA ARG A 75 9.37 -5.40 8.49
C ARG A 75 9.79 -5.27 7.03
N ILE A 76 10.04 -4.06 6.56
CA ILE A 76 10.43 -3.79 5.17
C ILE A 76 11.92 -3.48 5.08
N SER A 77 12.57 -3.97 4.02
CA SER A 77 13.96 -3.61 3.75
C SER A 77 14.07 -2.12 3.36
N LYS A 78 15.21 -1.50 3.70
CA LYS A 78 15.50 -0.11 3.32
C LYS A 78 15.44 0.13 1.80
N THR A 79 15.74 -0.89 0.98
CA THR A 79 15.61 -0.76 -0.49
C THR A 79 14.16 -0.61 -0.90
N LEU A 80 13.28 -1.46 -0.38
CA LEU A 80 11.86 -1.42 -0.74
C LEU A 80 11.22 -0.13 -0.25
N LEU A 81 11.58 0.32 0.95
CA LEU A 81 11.12 1.62 1.47
C LEU A 81 11.63 2.80 0.62
N ALA A 82 12.90 2.78 0.21
CA ALA A 82 13.46 3.83 -0.65
C ALA A 82 12.75 3.87 -2.01
N ALA A 83 12.52 2.71 -2.63
CA ALA A 83 11.75 2.60 -3.88
C ALA A 83 10.31 3.10 -3.70
N TYR A 84 9.64 2.72 -2.60
CA TYR A 84 8.29 3.18 -2.27
C TYR A 84 8.21 4.69 -2.09
N LEU A 85 9.24 5.34 -1.54
CA LEU A 85 9.33 6.79 -1.34
C LEU A 85 9.88 7.55 -2.56
N GLY A 86 10.29 6.83 -3.60
CA GLY A 86 10.92 7.36 -4.82
C GLY A 86 12.24 8.11 -4.54
N VAL A 87 13.09 7.54 -3.67
CA VAL A 87 14.41 8.09 -3.34
C VAL A 87 15.47 6.99 -3.41
N SER A 88 16.75 7.37 -3.45
CA SER A 88 17.85 6.41 -3.33
C SER A 88 17.96 5.86 -1.89
N ARG A 89 18.61 4.70 -1.73
CA ARG A 89 18.85 4.09 -0.41
C ARG A 89 19.73 4.98 0.48
N GLU A 90 20.69 5.67 -0.11
CA GLU A 90 21.57 6.63 0.57
C GLU A 90 20.76 7.84 1.05
N THR A 91 19.85 8.33 0.21
CA THR A 91 18.94 9.44 0.54
C THR A 91 18.04 9.06 1.71
N LEU A 92 17.42 7.88 1.66
CA LEU A 92 16.64 7.36 2.78
C LEU A 92 17.46 7.25 4.07
N SER A 93 18.71 6.79 3.97
CA SER A 93 19.60 6.66 5.13
C SER A 93 19.95 8.00 5.77
N ARG A 94 19.96 9.11 5.00
CA ARG A 94 20.10 10.47 5.54
C ARG A 94 18.82 10.97 6.21
N LEU A 95 17.64 10.59 5.71
CA LEU A 95 16.33 10.97 6.27
C LEU A 95 15.97 10.23 7.56
N ALA A 96 16.54 9.03 7.75
CA ALA A 96 16.30 8.18 8.91
C ALA A 96 17.28 8.41 10.08
N LYS A 97 18.20 9.38 9.94
CA LYS A 97 19.03 9.90 11.03
C LYS A 97 18.28 11.02 11.74
#